data_AF-A0ABD3SPL0-F1
#
_entry.id   AF-A0ABD3SPL0-F1
#
_cell.length_a   1.000
_cell.length_b   1.000
_cell.length_c   1.000
_cell.angle_alpha   90.00
_cell.angle_beta   90.00
_cell.angle_gamma   90.00
#
_symmetry.space_group_name_H-M   'P 1'
#
loop_
_entity.id
_entity.type
_entity.pdbx_description
1 polymer ?
#
loop_
_entity_poly.entity_id
_entity_poly.type
_entity_poly.pdbx_seq_one_letter_code
_entity_poly.pdbx_strand_id
1 'polypeptide(L)'
;MLEELVDRVGEHFGIVDDDDDYAGGGGDDDGGVAEAKEIVEERTAFDLKLTGFDEKSKIKVIKEIRAITALGLKEAKELVEGAPTNVKKAIKMEEAEELKQRLEAAGAIVEIV
;
A
#
# COMPACT_ATOMS: atom_id res chain seq x y z
N MET A 1 -2.39 26.78 3.06
CA MET A 1 -1.75 26.32 1.80
C MET A 1 -0.98 25.00 1.92
N LEU A 2 -0.78 24.43 3.12
CA LEU A 2 -0.37 23.02 3.29
C LEU A 2 -1.53 22.14 3.78
N GLU A 3 -2.56 22.73 4.39
CA GLU A 3 -3.82 22.03 4.75
C GLU A 3 -4.69 21.71 3.52
N GLU A 4 -4.56 22.46 2.42
CA GLU A 4 -5.34 22.25 1.19
C GLU A 4 -4.93 20.99 0.41
N LEU A 5 -3.72 20.47 0.66
CA LEU A 5 -3.21 19.25 0.01
C LEU A 5 -3.57 17.98 0.79
N VAL A 6 -3.91 18.11 2.08
CA VAL A 6 -4.44 17.02 2.92
C VAL A 6 -5.93 16.81 2.63
N ASP A 7 -6.71 17.87 2.41
CA ASP A 7 -8.11 17.76 2.00
C ASP A 7 -8.29 17.13 0.61
N ARG A 8 -7.40 17.42 -0.36
CA ARG A 8 -7.51 16.85 -1.72
C ARG A 8 -7.14 15.36 -1.81
N VAL A 9 -6.49 14.79 -0.80
CA VAL A 9 -6.28 13.33 -0.67
C VAL A 9 -7.52 12.65 -0.07
N GLY A 10 -8.42 13.41 0.58
CA GLY A 10 -9.72 12.93 1.06
C GLY A 10 -10.79 12.78 -0.03
N GLU A 11 -10.70 13.54 -1.12
CA GLU A 11 -11.72 13.53 -2.20
C GLU A 11 -11.60 12.35 -3.20
N HIS A 12 -10.54 11.54 -3.12
CA HIS A 12 -10.41 10.33 -3.97
C HIS A 12 -10.84 9.02 -3.30
N PHE A 13 -11.25 9.06 -2.02
CA PHE A 13 -11.86 7.93 -1.32
C PHE A 13 -13.40 7.99 -1.29
N GLY A 14 -14.00 8.67 -2.27
CA GLY A 14 -15.43 8.67 -2.51
C GLY A 14 -15.91 7.48 -3.34
N ILE A 15 -15.74 6.24 -2.85
CA ILE A 15 -16.59 5.10 -3.22
C ILE A 15 -16.85 4.24 -1.96
N VAL A 16 -17.76 4.74 -1.14
CA VAL A 16 -18.74 4.03 -0.29
C VAL A 16 -19.87 5.06 -0.27
N ASP A 17 -21.03 4.91 -0.88
CA ASP A 17 -22.01 3.82 -0.94
C ASP A 17 -23.03 4.27 -2.01
N ASP A 18 -23.53 3.38 -2.89
CA ASP A 18 -24.95 3.29 -3.30
C ASP A 18 -25.09 2.24 -4.42
N ASP A 19 -25.97 1.28 -4.19
CA ASP A 19 -26.85 0.61 -5.16
C ASP A 19 -26.25 -0.02 -6.43
N ASP A 20 -26.13 -1.35 -6.45
CA ASP A 20 -26.78 -2.17 -7.50
C ASP A 20 -26.73 -3.67 -7.13
N ASP A 21 -27.93 -4.23 -6.91
CA ASP A 21 -28.36 -5.55 -7.36
C ASP A 21 -27.32 -6.67 -7.60
N TYR A 22 -27.37 -7.71 -6.76
CA TYR A 22 -27.64 -9.04 -7.33
C TYR A 22 -28.28 -9.98 -6.32
N ALA A 23 -29.50 -10.38 -6.67
CA ALA A 23 -30.36 -11.31 -6.00
C ALA A 23 -29.83 -12.76 -5.97
N GLY A 24 -30.20 -13.47 -4.91
CA GLY A 24 -30.93 -14.73 -5.08
C GLY A 24 -30.18 -16.04 -4.82
N GLY A 25 -30.85 -16.90 -4.05
CA GLY A 25 -30.92 -18.34 -4.34
C GLY A 25 -30.02 -19.24 -3.49
N GLY A 26 -30.63 -20.00 -2.59
CA GLY A 26 -29.99 -21.15 -1.95
C GLY A 26 -29.98 -22.40 -2.84
N GLY A 27 -29.37 -23.46 -2.33
CA GLY A 27 -29.45 -24.82 -2.87
C GLY A 27 -28.15 -25.61 -2.72
N ASP A 28 -28.23 -26.65 -1.91
CA ASP A 28 -27.33 -27.81 -1.78
C ASP A 28 -26.88 -28.37 -3.14
N ASP A 29 -25.63 -28.84 -3.27
CA ASP A 29 -25.30 -30.23 -3.66
C ASP A 29 -23.80 -30.52 -3.60
N ASP A 30 -23.52 -31.81 -3.54
CA ASP A 30 -22.30 -32.55 -3.26
C ASP A 30 -21.23 -32.45 -4.37
N GLY A 31 -19.95 -32.57 -3.99
CA GLY A 31 -18.92 -33.07 -4.90
C GLY A 31 -17.61 -32.29 -4.97
N GLY A 32 -16.55 -32.92 -4.43
CA GLY A 32 -15.29 -32.97 -5.19
C GLY A 32 -14.23 -31.92 -4.88
N VAL A 33 -13.69 -31.98 -3.66
CA VAL A 33 -12.25 -32.08 -3.36
C VAL A 33 -11.31 -31.78 -4.55
N ALA A 34 -11.06 -30.51 -4.86
CA ALA A 34 -9.93 -30.09 -5.70
C ALA A 34 -9.46 -28.63 -5.48
N GLU A 35 -10.04 -27.85 -4.56
CA GLU A 35 -9.64 -26.44 -4.36
C GLU A 35 -9.13 -26.11 -2.95
N ALA A 36 -9.06 -27.09 -2.06
CA ALA A 36 -8.71 -26.86 -0.64
C ALA A 36 -7.21 -27.03 -0.33
N LYS A 37 -6.32 -27.01 -1.33
CA LYS A 37 -4.88 -27.25 -1.12
C LYS A 37 -3.95 -26.08 -1.49
N GLU A 38 -4.49 -24.94 -1.94
CA GLU A 38 -3.68 -23.77 -2.31
C GLU A 38 -4.08 -22.47 -1.58
N ILE A 39 -5.08 -22.52 -0.68
CA ILE A 39 -5.61 -21.31 -0.01
C ILE A 39 -5.12 -21.18 1.45
N VAL A 40 -4.35 -22.15 1.96
CA VAL A 40 -3.96 -22.21 3.39
C VAL A 40 -2.46 -21.92 3.64
N GLU A 41 -1.64 -21.67 2.61
CA GLU A 41 -0.28 -21.12 2.77
C GLU A 41 -0.19 -19.67 2.25
N GLU A 42 0.07 -18.73 3.19
CA GLU A 42 0.70 -17.41 3.00
C GLU A 42 -0.10 -16.21 2.39
N ARG A 43 -1.20 -15.76 3.02
CA ARG A 43 -1.47 -14.31 3.07
C ARG A 43 -0.68 -13.65 4.21
N THR A 44 0.65 -13.77 4.17
CA THR A 44 1.58 -12.92 4.95
C THR A 44 2.27 -11.89 4.05
N ALA A 45 1.75 -11.69 2.84
CA ALA A 45 2.24 -10.74 1.85
C ALA A 45 1.44 -9.44 1.96
N PHE A 46 2.03 -8.42 2.57
CA PHE A 46 1.54 -7.06 2.64
C PHE A 46 2.30 -6.18 1.65
N ASP A 47 1.64 -5.13 1.17
CA ASP A 47 2.23 -4.13 0.30
C ASP A 47 2.48 -2.85 1.10
N LEU A 48 3.67 -2.28 0.97
CA LEU A 48 4.01 -0.99 1.56
C LEU A 48 3.84 0.10 0.51
N LYS A 49 2.84 0.96 0.72
CA LYS A 49 2.45 2.05 -0.19
C LYS A 49 2.88 3.40 0.36
N LEU A 50 3.65 4.16 -0.42
CA LEU A 50 3.94 5.56 -0.14
C LEU A 50 2.75 6.39 -0.59
N THR A 51 2.04 6.99 0.35
CA THR A 51 0.87 7.86 0.08
C THR A 51 1.28 9.33 0.00
N GLY A 52 2.36 9.71 0.69
CA GLY A 52 2.90 11.07 0.65
C GLY A 52 4.22 11.18 1.39
N PHE A 53 4.77 12.39 1.45
CA PHE A 53 5.99 12.68 2.21
C PHE A 53 6.06 14.17 2.54
N ASP A 54 6.78 14.52 3.59
CA ASP A 54 7.09 15.90 3.95
C ASP A 54 8.17 16.47 3.00
N GLU A 55 7.88 17.60 2.37
CA GLU A 55 8.76 18.20 1.35
C GLU A 55 10.16 18.57 1.90
N LYS A 56 10.24 18.97 3.17
CA LYS A 56 11.52 19.29 3.83
C LYS A 56 12.34 18.03 4.10
N SER A 57 11.66 16.89 4.18
CA SER A 57 12.25 15.58 4.45
C SER A 57 12.45 14.73 3.20
N LYS A 58 12.08 15.24 2.01
CA LYS A 58 12.20 14.57 0.70
C LYS A 58 13.56 13.92 0.45
N ILE A 59 14.66 14.60 0.75
CA ILE A 59 16.01 14.05 0.56
C ILE A 59 16.26 12.84 1.48
N LYS A 60 15.74 12.87 2.71
CA LYS A 60 15.84 11.74 3.66
C LYS A 60 14.99 10.56 3.20
N VAL A 61 13.76 10.81 2.77
CA VAL A 61 12.87 9.78 2.22
C VAL A 61 13.48 9.11 0.99
N ILE A 62 14.04 9.87 0.03
CA ILE A 62 14.72 9.31 -1.14
C ILE A 62 15.90 8.41 -0.73
N LYS A 63 16.65 8.77 0.32
CA LYS A 63 17.75 7.93 0.82
C LYS A 63 17.25 6.61 1.39
N GLU A 64 16.20 6.63 2.20
CA GLU A 64 15.61 5.40 2.74
C GLU A 64 14.99 4.53 1.65
N ILE A 65 14.24 5.12 0.70
CA ILE A 65 13.68 4.35 -0.43
C ILE A 65 14.80 3.71 -1.25
N ARG A 66 15.92 4.40 -1.50
CA ARG A 66 17.08 3.78 -2.17
C ARG A 66 17.71 2.66 -1.34
N ALA A 67 17.75 2.79 -0.01
CA ALA A 67 18.28 1.74 0.85
C ALA A 67 17.37 0.49 0.85
N ILE A 68 16.05 0.69 0.76
CA ILE A 68 15.05 -0.39 0.81
C ILE A 68 14.88 -1.09 -0.55
N THR A 69 14.82 -0.32 -1.63
CA THR A 69 14.50 -0.81 -2.98
C THR A 69 15.74 -1.01 -3.86
N ALA A 70 16.91 -0.53 -3.43
CA ALA A 70 18.16 -0.52 -4.19
C ALA A 70 18.08 0.17 -5.58
N LEU A 71 17.04 0.99 -5.80
CA LEU A 71 16.84 1.72 -7.04
C LEU A 71 17.89 2.85 -7.24
N GLY A 72 18.10 3.23 -8.50
CA GLY A 72 18.95 4.35 -8.87
C GLY A 72 18.44 5.69 -8.29
N LEU A 73 19.31 6.70 -8.22
CA LEU A 73 18.92 8.03 -7.70
C LEU A 73 17.75 8.64 -8.48
N LYS A 74 17.69 8.39 -9.79
CA LYS A 74 16.63 8.88 -10.67
C LYS A 74 15.30 8.18 -10.36
N GLU A 75 15.30 6.85 -10.36
CA GLU A 75 14.12 6.01 -10.11
C GLU A 75 13.53 6.24 -8.71
N ALA A 76 14.36 6.34 -7.68
CA ALA A 76 13.88 6.62 -6.33
C ALA A 76 13.28 8.03 -6.18
N LYS A 77 13.80 9.01 -6.94
CA LYS A 77 13.23 10.35 -6.97
C LYS A 77 11.86 10.33 -7.65
N GLU A 78 11.75 9.66 -8.80
CA GLU A 78 10.48 9.50 -9.53
C GLU A 78 9.45 8.73 -8.68
N LEU A 79 9.88 7.72 -7.91
CA LEU A 79 9.00 6.97 -7.02
C LEU A 79 8.47 7.84 -5.87
N VAL A 80 9.33 8.62 -5.21
CA VAL A 80 8.90 9.52 -4.13
C VAL A 80 7.99 10.63 -4.67
N GLU A 81 8.33 11.24 -5.80
CA GLU A 81 7.53 12.30 -6.44
C GLU A 81 6.23 11.78 -7.08
N GLY A 82 6.15 10.48 -7.37
CA GLY A 82 4.99 9.81 -7.96
C GLY A 82 3.99 9.24 -6.95
N ALA A 83 4.06 9.63 -5.68
CA ALA A 83 3.07 9.23 -4.68
C ALA A 83 1.65 9.66 -5.11
N PRO A 84 0.61 8.80 -4.95
CA PRO A 84 0.63 7.52 -4.25
C PRO A 84 1.19 6.35 -5.10
N THR A 85 2.17 5.60 -4.57
CA THR A 85 2.81 4.46 -5.27
C THR A 85 3.30 3.36 -4.31
N ASN A 86 3.50 2.13 -4.79
CA ASN A 86 3.97 1.01 -3.95
C ASN A 86 5.51 1.01 -3.89
N VAL A 87 6.06 1.02 -2.67
CA VAL A 87 7.50 0.97 -2.41
C VAL A 87 8.02 -0.46 -2.44
N LYS A 88 7.29 -1.39 -1.82
CA LYS A 88 7.64 -2.80 -1.77
C LYS A 88 6.38 -3.65 -1.67
N LYS A 89 6.37 -4.79 -2.34
CA LYS A 89 5.21 -5.67 -2.41
C LYS A 89 5.53 -7.04 -1.81
N ALA A 90 4.51 -7.73 -1.35
CA ALA A 90 4.61 -9.08 -0.80
C ALA A 90 5.68 -9.22 0.30
N ILE A 91 5.68 -8.28 1.25
CA ILE A 91 6.54 -8.32 2.44
C ILE A 91 5.78 -8.84 3.65
N LYS A 92 6.50 -9.44 4.61
CA LYS A 92 5.91 -9.92 5.86
C LYS A 92 5.47 -8.77 6.75
N MET A 93 4.48 -9.00 7.62
CA MET A 93 3.97 -7.98 8.55
C MET A 93 5.09 -7.34 9.39
N GLU A 94 6.02 -8.15 9.92
CA GLU A 94 7.16 -7.67 10.70
C GLU A 94 8.07 -6.73 9.88
N GLU A 95 8.34 -7.08 8.61
CA GLU A 95 9.11 -6.23 7.70
C GLU A 95 8.33 -4.97 7.30
N ALA A 96 7.02 -5.09 7.10
CA ALA A 96 6.14 -3.97 6.76
C ALA A 96 6.09 -2.92 7.88
N GLU A 97 5.98 -3.36 9.14
CA GLU A 97 6.00 -2.45 10.30
C GLU A 97 7.37 -1.81 10.51
N GLU A 98 8.47 -2.57 10.36
CA GLU A 98 9.83 -2.01 10.46
C GLU A 98 10.07 -0.94 9.38
N LEU A 99 9.74 -1.26 8.12
CA LEU A 99 9.89 -0.34 6.99
C LEU A 99 8.97 0.87 7.14
N LYS A 100 7.74 0.68 7.64
CA LYS A 100 6.82 1.77 7.95
C LYS A 100 7.42 2.74 8.96
N GLN A 101 7.89 2.23 10.10
CA GLN A 101 8.50 3.07 11.14
C GLN A 101 9.74 3.81 10.63
N ARG A 102 10.60 3.15 9.85
CA ARG A 102 11.80 3.77 9.25
C ARG A 102 11.44 4.88 8.28
N LEU A 103 10.44 4.66 7.42
CA LEU A 103 9.99 5.64 6.43
C LEU A 103 9.26 6.81 7.09
N GLU A 104 8.40 6.56 8.09
CA GLU A 104 7.73 7.61 8.87
C GLU A 104 8.73 8.47 9.67
N ALA A 105 9.74 7.85 10.28
CA ALA A 105 10.83 8.58 10.95
C ALA A 105 11.65 9.45 9.96
N ALA A 106 11.72 9.04 8.70
CA ALA A 106 12.35 9.81 7.62
C ALA A 106 11.44 10.92 7.05
N GLY A 107 10.17 11.00 7.46
CA GLY A 107 9.18 11.98 7.00
C GLY A 107 8.33 11.52 5.81
N ALA A 108 8.26 10.22 5.54
CA ALA A 108 7.32 9.65 4.58
C ALA A 108 5.99 9.31 5.25
N ILE A 109 4.91 9.26 4.48
CA ILE A 109 3.60 8.76 4.91
C ILE A 109 3.38 7.47 4.14
N VAL A 110 3.34 6.35 4.86
CA VAL A 110 3.20 5.03 4.25
C VAL A 110 2.09 4.23 4.89
N GLU A 111 1.39 3.47 4.04
CA GLU A 111 0.26 2.63 4.40
C GLU A 111 0.60 1.17 4.08
N ILE A 112 0.22 0.26 4.97
CA ILE A 112 0.35 -1.19 4.77
C ILE A 112 -0.99 -1.66 4.21
N VAL A 113 -0.97 -2.25 3.01
CA VAL A 113 -2.14 -2.69 2.25
C VAL A 113 -2.13 -4.20 2.06
#